data_AF-A0A3D6A2G0-F1
#
_entry.id   AF-A0A3D6A2G0-F1
#
_cell.length_a   1.000
_cell.length_b   1.000
_cell.length_c   1.000
_cell.angle_alpha   90.00
_cell.angle_beta   90.00
_cell.angle_gamma   90.00
#
_symmetry.space_group_name_H-M   'P 1'
#
loop_
_entity.id
_entity.type
_entity.pdbx_description
1 polymer ?
#
loop_
_entity_poly.entity_id
_entity_poly.type
_entity_poly.pdbx_seq_one_letter_code
_entity_poly.pdbx_strand_id
1 'polypeptide(L)'
;MPYISASIIMQLMGAVFPQLARLQQEGEPGRQKISQYTRYLTIVICIIQGGLLAVALRDSPGSLIQGFNPAEPGLDGQPLGEIVVAPSLFLLNSIVFLTTGSLILMWLGEQITQRGI
;
A
#
# COMPACT_ATOMS: atom_id res chain seq x y z
N MET A 1 2.87 4.94 -0.42
CA MET A 1 2.09 5.99 0.29
C MET A 1 0.58 5.72 0.16
N PRO A 2 0.05 4.63 0.74
CA PRO A 2 -1.29 4.16 0.38
C PRO A 2 -2.43 5.01 0.97
N TYR A 3 -2.24 5.52 2.19
CA TYR A 3 -3.24 6.37 2.86
C TYR A 3 -3.43 7.73 2.18
N ILE A 4 -2.35 8.37 1.71
CA ILE A 4 -2.41 9.65 0.98
C ILE A 4 -3.15 9.45 -0.35
N SER A 5 -2.85 8.37 -1.07
CA SER A 5 -3.60 8.05 -2.29
C SER A 5 -5.09 7.83 -2.01
N ALA A 6 -5.43 7.10 -0.94
CA ALA A 6 -6.82 6.86 -0.58
C ALA A 6 -7.57 8.14 -0.18
N SER A 7 -6.93 9.06 0.54
CA SER A 7 -7.56 10.32 0.95
C SER A 7 -7.80 11.24 -0.24
N ILE A 8 -6.89 11.30 -1.23
CA ILE A 8 -7.10 12.02 -2.48
C ILE A 8 -8.25 11.41 -3.28
N ILE A 9 -8.33 10.08 -3.36
CA ILE A 9 -9.45 9.40 -4.04
C ILE A 9 -10.78 9.76 -3.38
N MET A 10 -10.84 9.78 -2.04
CA MET A 10 -12.06 10.16 -1.32
C MET A 10 -12.42 11.65 -1.51
N GLN A 11 -11.43 12.53 -1.63
CA GLN A 11 -11.64 13.94 -1.97
C GLN A 11 -12.22 14.10 -3.39
N LEU A 12 -11.63 13.41 -4.38
CA LEU A 12 -12.11 13.43 -5.76
C LEU A 12 -13.49 12.78 -5.91
N MET A 13 -13.74 11.67 -5.21
CA MET A 13 -15.06 11.03 -5.16
C MET A 13 -16.13 11.94 -4.56
N GLY A 14 -15.79 12.81 -3.61
CA GLY A 14 -16.70 13.83 -3.10
C GLY A 14 -17.13 14.82 -4.18
N ALA A 15 -16.23 15.19 -5.09
CA ALA A 15 -16.56 16.07 -6.22
C ALA A 15 -17.43 15.39 -7.28
N VAL A 16 -17.26 14.07 -7.46
CA VAL A 16 -18.01 13.27 -8.45
C VAL A 16 -19.37 12.82 -7.93
N PHE A 17 -19.45 12.44 -6.65
CA PHE A 17 -20.68 11.93 -6.02
C PHE A 17 -21.23 12.93 -5.00
N PRO A 18 -22.34 13.64 -5.31
CA PRO A 18 -22.88 14.69 -4.45
C PRO A 18 -23.36 14.18 -3.09
N GLN A 19 -23.66 12.88 -2.96
CA GLN A 19 -24.00 12.25 -1.68
C GLN A 19 -22.81 12.21 -0.73
N LEU A 20 -21.60 11.94 -1.23
CA LEU A 20 -20.38 11.97 -0.42
C LEU A 20 -20.01 13.41 -0.04
N ALA A 21 -20.24 14.39 -0.92
CA ALA A 21 -20.08 15.81 -0.58
C ALA A 21 -21.01 16.24 0.56
N ARG A 22 -22.26 15.78 0.58
CA ARG A 22 -23.18 16.04 1.70
C ARG A 22 -22.69 15.44 3.00
N LEU A 23 -22.19 14.20 2.97
CA LEU A 23 -21.52 13.56 4.11
C LEU A 23 -20.27 14.32 4.58
N GLN A 24 -19.52 14.98 3.69
CA GLN A 24 -18.43 15.87 4.11
C GLN A 24 -18.92 17.12 4.85
N GLN A 25 -20.13 17.59 4.52
CA GLN A 25 -20.74 18.79 5.09
C GLN A 25 -21.49 18.53 6.41
N GLU A 26 -21.75 17.27 6.78
CA GLU A 26 -22.41 16.86 8.03
C GLU A 26 -21.55 17.03 9.30
N GLY A 27 -20.36 17.65 9.19
CA GLY A 27 -19.49 17.95 10.33
C GLY A 27 -18.74 16.73 10.87
N GLU A 28 -18.67 16.58 12.19
CA GLU A 28 -17.95 15.49 12.88
C GLU A 28 -18.41 14.07 12.51
N PRO A 29 -19.72 13.71 12.53
CA PRO A 29 -20.15 12.35 12.22
C PRO A 29 -19.88 11.98 10.75
N GLY A 30 -19.98 12.95 9.85
CA GLY A 30 -19.69 12.79 8.42
C GLY A 30 -18.21 12.56 8.14
N ARG A 31 -17.34 13.34 8.79
CA ARG A 31 -15.87 13.15 8.73
C ARG A 31 -15.44 11.76 9.19
N GLN A 32 -16.04 11.24 10.26
CA GLN A 32 -15.71 9.90 10.76
C GLN A 32 -16.08 8.80 9.75
N LYS A 33 -17.26 8.89 9.12
CA LYS A 33 -17.66 7.94 8.06
C LYS A 33 -16.72 7.95 6.87
N ILE A 34 -16.26 9.13 6.45
CA ILE A 34 -15.32 9.27 5.34
C ILE A 34 -13.95 8.72 5.68
N SER A 35 -13.50 8.91 6.91
CA SER A 35 -12.27 8.26 7.39
C SER A 35 -12.37 6.74 7.32
N GLN A 36 -13.50 6.16 7.72
CA GLN A 36 -13.73 4.71 7.60
C GLN A 36 -13.70 4.23 6.15
N TYR A 37 -14.36 4.93 5.22
CA TYR A 37 -14.27 4.60 3.79
C TYR A 37 -12.84 4.71 3.25
N THR A 38 -12.12 5.76 3.63
CA THR A 38 -10.70 5.94 3.27
C THR A 38 -9.86 4.75 3.75
N ARG A 39 -10.14 4.23 4.95
CA ARG A 39 -9.45 3.06 5.52
C ARG A 39 -9.70 1.80 4.71
N TYR A 40 -10.96 1.50 4.38
CA TYR A 40 -11.28 0.33 3.55
C TYR A 40 -10.63 0.42 2.17
N LEU A 41 -10.67 1.60 1.56
CA LEU A 41 -10.05 1.85 0.26
C LEU A 41 -8.52 1.70 0.33
N THR A 42 -7.89 2.17 1.41
CA THR A 42 -6.45 2.00 1.64
C THR A 42 -6.05 0.52 1.68
N ILE A 43 -6.82 -0.33 2.35
CA ILE A 43 -6.54 -1.78 2.44
C ILE A 43 -6.56 -2.41 1.04
N VAL A 44 -7.57 -2.10 0.23
CA VAL A 44 -7.68 -2.62 -1.14
C VAL A 44 -6.50 -2.17 -1.99
N ILE A 45 -6.12 -0.89 -1.90
CA ILE A 45 -4.95 -0.35 -2.62
C ILE A 45 -3.66 -1.04 -2.16
N CYS A 46 -3.48 -1.24 -0.85
CA CYS A 46 -2.30 -1.91 -0.30
C CYS A 46 -2.16 -3.35 -0.82
N ILE A 47 -3.26 -4.09 -0.90
CA ILE A 47 -3.24 -5.48 -1.40
C ILE A 47 -2.81 -5.50 -2.87
N ILE A 48 -3.38 -4.63 -3.70
CA ILE A 48 -3.05 -4.55 -5.12
C ILE A 48 -1.60 -4.08 -5.31
N GLN A 49 -1.19 -2.97 -4.68
CA GLN A 49 0.16 -2.43 -4.81
C GLN A 49 1.22 -3.35 -4.22
N GLY A 50 0.96 -3.95 -3.06
CA GLY A 50 1.85 -4.92 -2.42
C GLY A 50 1.99 -6.20 -3.24
N GLY A 51 0.89 -6.67 -3.83
CA GLY A 51 0.90 -7.81 -4.75
C GLY A 51 1.69 -7.52 -6.02
N LEU A 52 1.47 -6.36 -6.65
CA LEU A 52 2.22 -5.94 -7.83
C LEU A 52 3.73 -5.80 -7.54
N LEU A 53 4.11 -5.24 -6.40
CA LEU A 53 5.51 -5.14 -6.00
C LEU A 53 6.13 -6.53 -5.78
N ALA A 54 5.42 -7.43 -5.11
CA ALA A 54 5.90 -8.78 -4.86
C ALA A 54 6.03 -9.61 -6.14
N VAL A 55 5.09 -9.46 -7.10
CA VAL A 55 5.21 -10.06 -8.43
C VAL A 55 6.36 -9.44 -9.20
N ALA A 56 6.52 -8.11 -9.19
CA ALA A 56 7.63 -7.44 -9.87
C ALA A 56 9.01 -7.88 -9.31
N LEU A 57 9.12 -8.11 -8.00
CA LEU A 57 10.33 -8.64 -7.37
C LEU A 57 10.64 -10.08 -7.78
N ARG A 58 9.61 -10.91 -7.97
CA ARG A 58 9.74 -12.29 -8.44
C ARG A 58 10.08 -12.33 -9.95
N ASP A 59 9.22 -11.68 -10.73
CA ASP A 59 9.21 -11.48 -12.18
C ASP A 59 10.51 -10.92 -12.76
N SER A 60 10.98 -9.84 -12.13
CA SER A 60 11.95 -8.92 -12.72
C SER A 60 12.70 -8.18 -11.60
N PRO A 61 13.52 -8.88 -10.80
CA PRO A 61 14.25 -8.26 -9.68
C PRO A 61 15.13 -7.08 -10.12
N GLY A 62 15.67 -7.12 -11.35
CA GLY A 62 16.47 -6.03 -11.92
C GLY A 62 15.71 -4.72 -12.19
N SER A 63 14.37 -4.74 -12.23
CA SER A 63 13.56 -3.51 -12.33
C SER A 63 13.48 -2.74 -11.02
N LEU A 64 13.68 -3.42 -9.88
CA LEU A 64 13.52 -2.84 -8.55
C LEU A 64 14.86 -2.71 -7.82
N ILE A 65 15.82 -3.58 -8.12
CA ILE A 65 17.18 -3.56 -7.60
C ILE A 65 18.13 -3.39 -8.79
N GLN A 66 18.57 -2.15 -9.01
CA GLN A 66 19.57 -1.86 -10.04
C GLN A 66 20.85 -2.64 -9.75
N GLY A 67 21.32 -3.42 -10.73
CA GLY A 67 22.52 -4.25 -10.62
C GLY A 67 22.28 -5.68 -10.13
N PHE A 68 21.02 -6.13 -10.00
CA PHE A 68 20.71 -7.53 -9.71
C PHE A 68 20.03 -8.20 -10.91
N ASN A 69 20.81 -8.98 -11.66
CA ASN A 69 20.29 -9.82 -12.74
C ASN A 69 20.53 -11.30 -12.38
N PRO A 70 19.48 -12.13 -12.23
CA PRO A 70 19.64 -13.53 -11.83
C PRO A 70 20.41 -14.37 -12.87
N ALA A 71 20.53 -13.87 -14.10
CA ALA A 71 21.34 -14.48 -15.16
C ALA A 71 22.81 -14.03 -15.17
N GLU A 72 23.20 -13.02 -14.37
CA GLU A 72 24.59 -12.60 -14.27
C GLU A 72 25.37 -13.51 -13.30
N PRO A 73 26.59 -13.95 -13.66
CA PRO A 73 27.45 -14.71 -12.76
C PRO A 73 27.83 -13.85 -11.56
N GLY A 74 27.56 -14.34 -10.35
CA GLY A 74 28.04 -13.71 -9.12
C GLY A 74 29.56 -13.82 -8.98
N LEU A 75 30.11 -13.25 -7.90
CA LEU A 75 31.55 -13.28 -7.61
C LEU A 75 32.14 -14.71 -7.58
N ASP A 76 31.32 -15.70 -7.27
CA ASP A 76 31.69 -17.13 -7.21
C ASP A 76 31.55 -17.88 -8.55
N GLY A 77 31.24 -17.20 -9.65
CA GLY A 77 31.08 -17.78 -10.99
C GLY A 77 29.81 -18.62 -11.17
N GLN A 78 28.98 -18.74 -10.13
CA GLN A 78 27.64 -19.33 -10.18
C GLN A 78 26.60 -18.22 -10.43
N PRO A 79 25.46 -18.53 -11.09
CA PRO A 79 24.36 -17.59 -11.19
C PRO A 79 23.87 -17.18 -9.79
N LEU A 80 23.53 -15.91 -9.60
CA LEU A 80 23.13 -15.31 -8.31
C LEU A 80 21.91 -15.99 -7.64
N GLY A 81 21.22 -16.87 -8.36
CA GLY A 81 20.03 -17.58 -7.87
C GLY A 81 18.79 -16.68 -7.85
N GLU A 82 17.63 -17.29 -7.61
CA GLU A 82 16.40 -16.53 -7.37
C GLU A 82 16.43 -15.88 -5.98
N ILE A 83 16.11 -14.58 -5.91
CA ILE A 83 15.96 -13.85 -4.62
C ILE A 83 14.83 -14.45 -3.78
N VAL A 84 13.85 -15.08 -4.43
CA VAL A 84 12.62 -15.57 -3.80
C VAL A 84 12.62 -17.11 -3.79
N VAL A 85 12.97 -17.69 -2.65
CA VAL A 85 13.06 -19.15 -2.46
C VAL A 85 11.68 -19.84 -2.46
N ALA A 86 10.62 -19.16 -1.99
CA ALA A 86 9.25 -19.68 -1.91
C ALA A 86 8.24 -18.66 -2.45
N PRO A 87 7.86 -18.73 -3.74
CA PRO A 87 7.09 -17.67 -4.41
C PRO A 87 5.72 -17.39 -3.81
N SER A 88 5.00 -18.44 -3.40
CA SER A 88 3.66 -18.33 -2.82
C SER A 88 3.68 -17.76 -1.39
N LEU A 89 4.62 -18.24 -0.56
CA LEU A 89 4.80 -17.76 0.81
C LEU A 89 5.36 -16.33 0.84
N PHE A 90 6.25 -15.98 -0.09
CA PHE A 90 6.78 -14.64 -0.22
C PHE A 90 5.68 -13.63 -0.57
N LEU A 91 4.85 -13.93 -1.57
CA LEU A 91 3.71 -13.07 -1.94
C LEU A 91 2.77 -12.81 -0.75
N LEU A 92 2.38 -13.86 -0.04
CA LEU A 92 1.48 -13.74 1.09
C LEU A 92 2.12 -12.91 2.22
N ASN A 93 3.36 -13.20 2.59
CA ASN A 93 4.07 -12.45 3.62
C ASN A 93 4.26 -10.98 3.23
N SER A 94 4.71 -10.69 2.01
CA SER A 94 4.92 -9.31 1.54
C SER A 94 3.62 -8.49 1.58
N ILE A 95 2.51 -9.06 1.12
CA ILE A 95 1.20 -8.39 1.18
C ILE A 95 0.79 -8.14 2.64
N VAL A 96 0.92 -9.13 3.51
CA VAL A 96 0.55 -9.01 4.92
C VAL A 96 1.40 -7.96 5.63
N PHE A 97 2.73 -7.98 5.47
CA PHE A 97 3.63 -7.02 6.10
C PHE A 97 3.41 -5.60 5.59
N LEU A 98 3.29 -5.41 4.28
CA LEU A 98 3.06 -4.08 3.70
C LEU A 98 1.69 -3.51 4.09
N THR A 99 0.65 -4.35 4.10
CA THR A 99 -0.70 -3.94 4.51
C THR A 99 -0.72 -3.59 5.99
N THR A 100 -0.14 -4.44 6.84
CA THR A 100 -0.08 -4.23 8.29
C THR A 100 0.72 -2.97 8.64
N GLY A 101 1.91 -2.80 8.05
CA GLY A 101 2.73 -1.60 8.26
C GLY A 101 2.02 -0.32 7.83
N SER A 102 1.33 -0.35 6.69
CA SER A 102 0.55 0.81 6.21
C SER A 102 -0.62 1.16 7.13
N LEU A 103 -1.30 0.15 7.69
CA LEU A 103 -2.38 0.36 8.66
C LEU A 103 -1.87 0.95 9.99
N ILE A 104 -0.71 0.50 10.47
CA ILE A 104 -0.08 1.05 11.68
C ILE A 104 0.25 2.54 11.46
N LEU A 105 0.83 2.88 10.32
CA LEU A 105 1.17 4.28 9.98
C LEU A 105 -0.07 5.16 9.87
N MET A 106 -1.13 4.64 9.23
CA MET A 106 -2.42 5.33 9.15
C MET A 106 -3.00 5.57 10.55
N TRP A 107 -3.02 4.53 11.38
CA TRP A 107 -3.51 4.63 12.75
C TRP A 107 -2.71 5.65 13.58
N LEU A 108 -1.39 5.67 13.45
CA LEU A 108 -0.53 6.68 14.07
C LEU A 108 -0.90 8.10 13.61
N GLY A 109 -1.12 8.30 12.30
CA GLY A 109 -1.55 9.59 11.76
C GLY A 109 -2.90 10.06 12.31
N GLU A 110 -3.85 9.14 12.46
CA GLU A 110 -5.15 9.44 13.09
C GLU A 110 -4.98 9.84 14.57
N GLN A 111 -4.13 9.14 15.32
CA GLN A 111 -3.88 9.48 16.72
C GLN A 111 -3.22 10.86 16.87
N ILE A 112 -2.28 11.20 15.98
CA ILE A 112 -1.68 12.54 15.96
C ILE A 112 -2.74 13.60 15.65
N THR A 113 -3.70 13.32 14.78
CA THR A 113 -4.77 14.27 14.45
C THR A 113 -5.76 14.46 15.61
N GLN A 114 -6.00 13.42 16.41
CA GLN A 114 -6.94 13.48 17.54
C GLN A 114 -6.33 14.06 18.82
N ARG A 115 -5.03 13.85 19.06
CA ARG A 115 -4.34 14.23 20.31
C ARG A 115 -3.24 15.28 20.13
N GLY A 116 -2.89 15.60 18.89
CA GLY A 116 -1.99 16.69 18.54
C GLY A 116 -2.68 18.04 18.60
N ILE A 117 -1.90 19.10 18.40
CA ILE A 117 -2.33 20.50 18.41
C ILE A 117 -3.40 20.77 17.35
#